data_AF-X1LNK1-F1
#
_entry.id   AF-X1LNK1-F1
#
_cell.length_a   1.000
_cell.length_b   1.000
_cell.length_c   1.000
_cell.angle_alpha   90.00
_cell.angle_beta   90.00
_cell.angle_gamma   90.00
#
_symmetry.space_group_name_H-M   'P 1'
#
loop_
_entity.id
_entity.type
_entity.pdbx_description
1 polymer ?
#
loop_
_entity_poly.entity_id
_entity_poly.type
_entity_poly.pdbx_seq_one_letter_code
_entity_poly.pdbx_strand_id
1 'polypeptide(L)' 'MKDKAIFRSYLKNLHKIMGQGDAREESFYSALEALIDAYAQTSDKEDIRITTLPKKTEAGYPDFRVWEGKQHIG' A
#
# COMPACT_ATOMS: atom_id res chain seq x y z
N MET A 1 21.80 2.48 4.07
CA MET A 1 20.77 1.43 3.89
C MET A 1 19.39 2.06 4.04
N LYS A 2 18.85 2.69 2.99
CA LYS A 2 17.51 3.31 3.04
C LYS A 2 16.41 2.24 3.12
N ASP A 3 16.59 1.14 2.40
CA ASP A 3 15.61 0.03 2.31
C ASP A 3 15.35 -0.63 3.67
N LYS A 4 16.40 -0.83 4.47
CA LYS A 4 16.27 -1.41 5.83
C LYS A 4 15.40 -0.54 6.75
N ALA A 5 15.45 0.79 6.59
CA ALA A 5 14.61 1.70 7.36
C ALA A 5 13.14 1.62 6.89
N ILE A 6 12.90 1.54 5.58
CA ILE A 6 11.58 1.38 4.96
C ILE A 6 10.90 0.10 5.48
N PHE A 7 11.58 -1.05 5.37
CA PHE A 7 11.04 -2.33 5.84
C PHE A 7 10.80 -2.35 7.36
N ARG A 8 11.68 -1.73 8.14
CA ARG A 8 11.48 -1.63 9.60
C ARG A 8 10.25 -0.80 9.95
N SER A 9 10.00 0.29 9.23
CA SER A 9 8.80 1.11 9.40
C SER A 9 7.53 0.30 9.07
N TYR A 10 7.55 -0.42 7.95
CA TYR A 10 6.45 -1.29 7.53
C TYR A 10 6.11 -2.35 8.58
N LEU A 11 7.10 -3.12 9.03
CA LEU A 11 6.89 -4.17 10.05
C LEU A 11 6.39 -3.60 11.38
N LYS A 12 6.87 -2.41 11.78
CA LYS A 12 6.38 -1.73 12.99
C LYS A 12 4.90 -1.35 12.85
N ASN A 13 4.49 -0.86 11.68
CA ASN A 13 3.10 -0.50 11.42
C ASN A 13 2.19 -1.74 11.40
N LEU A 14 2.62 -2.84 10.76
CA LEU A 14 1.88 -4.11 10.81
C LEU A 14 1.66 -4.59 12.25
N HIS A 15 2.71 -4.55 13.07
CA HIS A 15 2.62 -4.97 14.47
C HIS A 15 1.64 -4.07 15.26
N LYS A 16 1.68 -2.76 15.03
CA LYS A 16 0.75 -1.80 15.65
C LYS A 16 -0.70 -2.10 15.27
N ILE A 17 -0.98 -2.32 13.99
CA ILE A 17 -2.33 -2.62 13.49
C ILE A 17 -2.82 -3.95 14.07
N MET A 18 -2.00 -5.00 14.03
CA MET A 18 -2.35 -6.31 14.59
C MET A 18 -2.67 -6.25 16.09
N GLY A 19 -1.99 -5.37 16.84
CA GLY A 19 -2.20 -5.18 18.27
C GLY A 19 -3.53 -4.51 18.65
N GLN A 20 -4.30 -3.98 17.69
CA GLN A 20 -5.59 -3.31 17.96
C GLN A 20 -6.72 -4.31 18.27
N GLY A 21 -6.56 -5.59 17.91
CA GLY A 21 -7.48 -6.67 18.27
C GLY A 21 -8.73 -6.79 17.37
N ASP A 22 -9.01 -5.79 16.54
CA ASP A 22 -10.10 -5.77 15.56
C ASP A 22 -9.60 -5.54 14.12
N ALA A 23 -8.30 -5.76 13.88
CA ALA A 23 -7.67 -5.56 12.60
C ALA A 23 -8.33 -6.40 11.50
N ARG A 24 -8.72 -5.74 10.41
CA ARG A 24 -9.22 -6.36 9.17
C ARG A 24 -8.22 -6.12 8.06
N GLU A 25 -8.40 -6.77 6.92
CA GLU A 25 -7.54 -6.57 5.74
C GLU A 25 -7.35 -5.08 5.40
N GLU A 26 -8.46 -4.33 5.37
CA GLU A 26 -8.48 -2.88 5.11
C GLU A 26 -7.59 -2.07 6.07
N SER A 27 -7.43 -2.53 7.31
CA SER A 27 -6.59 -1.86 8.32
C SER A 27 -5.12 -1.85 7.90
N PHE A 28 -4.69 -2.78 7.05
CA PHE A 28 -3.30 -2.93 6.59
C PHE A 28 -2.98 -2.13 5.32
N TYR A 29 -3.98 -1.68 4.56
CA TYR A 29 -3.73 -0.98 3.29
C TYR A 29 -2.90 0.28 3.46
N SER A 30 -3.13 1.06 4.52
CA SER A 30 -2.31 2.26 4.81
C SER A 30 -0.83 1.94 5.07
N ALA A 31 -0.53 0.80 5.69
CA ALA A 31 0.85 0.37 5.92
C ALA A 31 1.52 -0.09 4.62
N LEU A 32 0.76 -0.77 3.76
CA LEU A 32 1.24 -1.23 2.45
C LEU A 32 1.45 -0.05 1.48
N GLU A 33 0.54 0.93 1.47
CA GLU A 33 0.65 2.16 0.71
C GLU A 33 1.95 2.90 1.05
N ALA A 34 2.19 3.14 2.34
CA ALA A 34 3.39 3.81 2.82
C ALA A 34 4.69 3.06 2.45
N LEU A 35 4.66 1.72 2.39
CA LEU A 35 5.81 0.92 1.95
C LEU A 35 6.13 1.18 0.47
N ILE A 36 5.10 1.12 -0.39
CA ILE A 36 5.24 1.25 -1.84
C ILE A 36 5.65 2.68 -2.20
N ASP A 37 5.05 3.69 -1.57
CA ASP A 37 5.43 5.09 -1.77
C ASP A 37 6.89 5.36 -1.40
N ALA A 38 7.32 4.88 -0.23
CA ALA A 38 8.69 5.06 0.21
C ALA A 38 9.69 4.35 -0.72
N TYR A 39 9.34 3.15 -1.20
CA TYR A 39 10.15 2.41 -2.17
C TYR A 39 10.24 3.13 -3.52
N ALA A 40 9.11 3.62 -4.03
CA ALA A 40 9.02 4.35 -5.30
C ALA A 40 9.89 5.60 -5.29
N GLN A 41 9.84 6.39 -4.22
CA GLN A 41 10.71 7.55 -4.01
C GLN A 41 12.20 7.18 -3.98
N THR A 42 12.58 6.04 -3.39
CA THR A 42 13.99 5.61 -3.38
C THR A 42 14.46 4.97 -4.68
N SER A 43 13.55 4.63 -5.58
CA SER A 43 13.82 3.91 -6.82
C SER A 43 13.63 4.77 -8.08
N ASP A 44 13.49 6.09 -7.92
CA ASP A 44 13.17 7.06 -8.98
C ASP A 44 11.92 6.67 -9.81
N LYS A 45 10.91 6.07 -9.16
CA LYS A 45 9.62 5.67 -9.77
C LYS A 45 8.46 6.55 -9.27
N GLU A 46 8.61 7.87 -9.38
CA GLU A 46 7.65 8.84 -8.81
C GLU A 46 6.26 8.80 -9.45
N ASP A 47 6.10 8.15 -10.61
CA ASP A 47 4.82 8.03 -11.32
C ASP A 47 3.90 6.92 -10.81
N ILE A 48 4.36 6.13 -9.82
CA ILE A 48 3.54 5.12 -9.16
C ILE A 48 2.42 5.79 -8.36
N ARG A 49 1.19 5.34 -8.59
CA ARG A 49 -0.02 5.74 -7.90
C ARG A 49 -0.64 4.54 -7.21
N ILE A 50 -1.16 4.79 -6.02
CA ILE A 50 -1.84 3.81 -5.19
C ILE A 50 -3.29 4.24 -5.03
N THR A 51 -4.21 3.29 -5.10
CA THR A 51 -5.63 3.55 -4.87
C THR A 51 -6.21 2.41 -4.05
N THR A 52 -6.71 2.75 -2.87
CA THR A 52 -7.41 1.84 -1.97
C THR A 52 -8.91 2.07 -2.12
N LEU A 53 -9.65 1.03 -2.51
CA LEU A 53 -11.10 1.03 -2.59
C LEU A 53 -11.64 0.13 -1.48
N PRO A 54 -12.12 0.69 -0.37
CA PRO A 54 -12.61 -0.08 0.79
C PRO A 54 -14.01 -0.69 0.52
N LYS A 55 -14.26 -1.20 -0.69
CA LYS A 55 -15.49 -1.90 -1.05
C LYS A 55 -15.19 -3.38 -1.17
N LYS A 56 -16.16 -4.20 -0.73
CA LYS A 56 -16.15 -5.65 -0.98
C LYS A 56 -15.82 -5.91 -2.44
N THR A 57 -14.84 -6.77 -2.67
CA THR A 57 -14.48 -7.28 -3.98
C THR A 57 -15.71 -7.91 -4.64
N GLU A 58 -16.30 -7.20 -5.60
CA GLU A 58 -17.07 -7.86 -6.66
C GLU A 58 -16.06 -8.59 -7.53
N ALA A 59 -16.25 -9.89 -7.77
CA ALA A 59 -15.27 -10.76 -8.41
C ALA A 59 -14.68 -10.10 -9.68
N GLY A 60 -13.45 -9.58 -9.58
CA GLY A 60 -12.75 -8.89 -10.65
C GLY A 60 -12.23 -7.47 -10.32
N TYR A 61 -12.76 -6.78 -9.32
CA TYR A 61 -12.29 -5.44 -8.95
C TYR A 61 -11.33 -5.46 -7.75
N PRO A 62 -10.06 -5.08 -7.89
CA PRO A 62 -9.12 -5.03 -6.77
C PRO A 62 -9.47 -3.88 -5.81
N ASP A 63 -9.45 -4.16 -4.52
CA ASP A 63 -9.58 -3.22 -3.40
C ASP A 63 -8.28 -2.44 -3.13
N PHE A 64 -7.15 -2.93 -3.63
CA PHE A 64 -5.86 -2.24 -3.62
C PHE A 64 -5.22 -2.26 -5.01
N ARG A 65 -4.99 -1.09 -5.61
CA ARG A 65 -4.39 -0.95 -6.95
C ARG A 65 -3.10 -0.16 -6.89
N VAL A 66 -2.07 -0.67 -7.54
CA VAL A 66 -0.80 0.02 -7.82
C VAL A 66 -0.66 0.15 -9.34
N TRP A 67 -0.38 1.36 -9.83
CA TRP A 67 -0.31 1.62 -11.27
C TRP A 67 0.62 2.78 -11.59
N GLU A 68 1.15 2.83 -12.81
CA GLU A 68 2.06 3.88 -13.29
C GLU A 68 1.39 4.59 -14.49
N GLY A 69 1.24 5.91 -14.43
CA GLY A 69 0.81 6.71 -15.61
C GLY A 69 -0.60 6.43 -16.16
N LYS A 70 -1.12 7.39 -16.94
CA LYS A 70 -2.53 7.57 -17.33
C LYS A 70 -3.29 6.25 -17.59
N GLN A 71 -4.26 5.97 -16.71
CA GLN A 71 -5.30 5.00 -16.98
C GLN A 71 -6.00 5.36 -18.31
N HIS A 72 -5.68 4.64 -19.39
CA HIS A 72 -6.45 4.69 -20.62
C HIS A 72 -7.76 3.95 -20.35
N ILE A 73 -8.77 4.70 -19.90
CA ILE A 73 -10.16 4.25 -19.97
C ILE A 73 -10.56 4.46 -21.43
N GLY A 74 -10.34 3.44 -22.25
CA GLY A 74 -10.89 3.34 -23.61
C GLY A 74 -12.22 2.59 -23.58
#